data_AF-A0A7C5BU93-F1
#
_entry.id   AF-A0A7C5BU93-F1
#
_cell.length_a   1.000
_cell.length_b   1.000
_cell.length_c   1.000
_cell.angle_alpha   90.00
_cell.angle_beta   90.00
_cell.angle_gamma   90.00
#
_symmetry.space_group_name_H-M   'P 1'
#
loop_
_entity.id
_entity.type
_entity.pdbx_description
1 polymer ?
#
loop_
_entity_poly.entity_id
_entity_poly.type
_entity_poly.pdbx_seq_one_letter_code
_entity_poly.pdbx_strand_id
1 'polypeptide(L)'
;MRCLSTFAIIGTLCLLLAAGALCEDTAPAASAKPSEPGKPYTSVIIDASGLGLDRCMSPKIRRGDGSEVWGTVKVDPDFVEEHGIVGYARSLDEAKKCDRCGSNPLIIKAVSRAGGAFKSDPVISSPDADRLLAENKLGRFLDKFNVIFVKDGQL
;
A
#
# COMPACT_ATOMS: atom_id res chain seq x y z
N MET A 1 1.73 -17.39 -69.13
CA MET A 1 1.48 -17.73 -67.70
C MET A 1 0.51 -16.69 -67.16
N ARG A 2 -0.66 -17.14 -66.70
CA ARG A 2 -1.88 -16.33 -66.47
C ARG A 2 -1.71 -15.42 -65.26
N CYS A 3 -2.05 -14.14 -65.41
CA CYS A 3 -2.25 -13.21 -64.29
C CYS A 3 -3.62 -12.55 -64.48
N LEU A 4 -4.62 -13.01 -63.71
CA LEU A 4 -5.95 -12.42 -63.58
C LEU A 4 -6.25 -12.25 -62.08
N SER A 5 -6.51 -11.02 -61.65
CA SER A 5 -7.39 -10.67 -60.53
C SER A 5 -7.61 -9.16 -60.59
N THR A 6 -8.67 -8.70 -61.27
CA THR A 6 -10.04 -8.47 -60.78
C THR A 6 -10.16 -7.22 -59.91
N PHE A 7 -10.72 -6.17 -60.51
CA PHE A 7 -11.22 -4.92 -59.92
C PHE A 7 -12.65 -5.11 -59.37
N ALA A 8 -12.98 -4.48 -58.24
CA ALA A 8 -14.36 -4.09 -57.82
C ALA A 8 -14.24 -2.96 -56.75
N ILE A 9 -14.51 -1.69 -57.06
CA ILE A 9 -15.78 -0.92 -56.94
C ILE A 9 -16.26 -0.82 -55.46
N ILE A 10 -15.94 0.28 -54.76
CA ILE A 10 -16.77 1.49 -54.46
C ILE A 10 -18.07 1.19 -53.70
N GLY A 11 -18.21 1.75 -52.50
CA GLY A 11 -19.48 1.78 -51.74
C GLY A 11 -19.42 2.59 -50.45
N THR A 12 -19.79 3.87 -50.55
CA THR A 12 -19.99 4.88 -49.48
C THR A 12 -21.21 4.59 -48.60
N LEU A 13 -21.10 4.75 -47.26
CA LEU A 13 -22.12 5.36 -46.37
C LEU A 13 -21.55 5.44 -44.93
N CYS A 14 -21.12 6.61 -44.44
CA CYS A 14 -21.92 7.55 -43.64
C CYS A 14 -22.79 6.86 -42.57
N LEU A 15 -22.42 6.99 -41.29
CA LEU A 15 -23.18 7.81 -40.30
C LEU A 15 -22.76 7.48 -38.83
N LEU A 16 -22.66 8.54 -38.03
CA LEU A 16 -23.00 8.64 -36.59
C LEU A 16 -21.92 8.47 -35.49
N LEU A 17 -21.64 9.59 -34.79
CA LEU A 17 -21.56 9.84 -33.31
C LEU A 17 -20.77 8.85 -32.40
N ALA A 18 -20.10 9.19 -31.31
CA ALA A 18 -19.76 10.41 -30.57
C ALA A 18 -18.78 9.99 -29.44
N ALA A 19 -18.29 10.99 -28.71
CA ALA A 19 -17.40 10.99 -27.55
C ALA A 19 -17.48 9.85 -26.51
N GLY A 20 -16.29 9.49 -25.99
CA GLY A 20 -15.99 9.38 -24.56
C GLY A 20 -16.50 8.16 -23.78
N ALA A 21 -15.58 7.36 -23.23
CA ALA A 21 -15.62 6.87 -21.85
C ALA A 21 -14.38 6.03 -21.53
N LEU A 22 -13.83 6.30 -20.34
CA LEU A 22 -12.85 5.51 -19.61
C LEU A 22 -13.40 4.09 -19.36
N CYS A 23 -12.57 3.07 -19.51
CA CYS A 23 -12.79 1.80 -18.83
C CYS A 23 -11.66 1.61 -17.82
N GLU A 24 -12.00 1.88 -16.56
CA GLU A 24 -11.18 1.60 -15.38
C GLU A 24 -11.06 0.08 -15.17
N ASP A 25 -9.82 -0.39 -15.11
CA ASP A 25 -9.48 -1.76 -14.72
C ASP A 25 -9.69 -1.90 -13.20
N THR A 26 -10.86 -2.44 -12.82
CA THR A 26 -11.18 -2.72 -11.41
C THR A 26 -10.58 -4.07 -11.01
N ALA A 27 -9.41 -4.03 -10.40
CA ALA A 27 -8.87 -5.15 -9.63
C ALA A 27 -9.69 -5.33 -8.32
N PRO A 28 -10.03 -6.57 -7.92
CA PRO A 28 -10.85 -6.80 -6.74
C PRO A 28 -10.09 -6.48 -5.45
N ALA A 29 -10.64 -5.57 -4.65
CA ALA A 29 -10.28 -5.40 -3.26
C ALA A 29 -10.76 -6.62 -2.45
N ALA A 30 -9.84 -7.40 -1.89
CA ALA A 30 -10.14 -8.42 -0.88
C ALA A 30 -9.26 -8.15 0.35
N SER A 31 -9.76 -7.41 1.34
CA SER A 31 -10.58 -7.84 2.49
C SER A 31 -9.72 -8.15 3.72
N ALA A 32 -9.43 -7.08 4.49
CA ALA A 32 -8.93 -7.17 5.86
C ALA A 32 -10.11 -7.49 6.81
N LYS A 33 -9.92 -8.40 7.77
CA LYS A 33 -10.95 -8.71 8.78
C LYS A 33 -11.38 -7.42 9.52
N PRO A 34 -12.68 -7.22 9.80
CA PRO A 34 -13.13 -6.09 10.61
C PRO A 34 -12.50 -6.12 12.01
N SER A 35 -11.97 -4.99 12.44
CA SER A 35 -11.64 -4.72 13.84
C SER A 35 -12.88 -4.79 14.73
N GLU A 36 -12.70 -5.07 16.02
CA GLU A 36 -13.81 -5.00 17.00
C GLU A 36 -14.50 -3.63 16.92
N PRO A 37 -15.82 -3.56 16.69
CA PRO A 37 -16.53 -2.29 16.58
C PRO A 37 -16.32 -1.42 17.83
N GLY A 38 -15.87 -0.17 17.63
CA GLY A 38 -15.85 0.86 18.66
C GLY A 38 -14.57 1.00 19.50
N LYS A 39 -13.53 0.17 19.30
CA LYS A 39 -12.23 0.37 19.97
C LYS A 39 -11.23 1.07 19.04
N PRO A 40 -10.49 2.09 19.51
CA PRO A 40 -9.37 2.66 18.76
C PRO A 40 -8.34 1.58 18.39
N TYR A 41 -7.69 1.74 17.25
CA TYR A 41 -6.59 0.88 16.84
C TYR A 41 -5.34 1.11 17.70
N THR A 42 -4.60 0.03 17.98
CA THR A 42 -3.39 0.06 18.83
C THR A 42 -2.10 0.14 18.03
N SER A 43 -2.15 -0.20 16.74
CA SER A 43 -1.03 -0.22 15.80
C SER A 43 -1.53 -0.18 14.36
N VAL A 44 -0.60 -0.08 13.42
CA VAL A 44 -0.85 -0.38 12.00
C VAL A 44 0.08 -1.49 11.53
N ILE A 45 -0.47 -2.44 10.79
CA ILE A 45 0.27 -3.42 10.00
C ILE A 45 0.12 -3.04 8.52
N ILE A 46 1.23 -2.72 7.86
CA ILE A 46 1.28 -2.52 6.42
C ILE A 46 1.73 -3.84 5.78
N ASP A 47 0.80 -4.52 5.11
CA ASP A 47 1.09 -5.74 4.38
C ASP A 47 1.70 -5.40 3.00
N ALA A 48 3.01 -5.53 2.89
CA ALA A 48 3.77 -5.40 1.65
C ALA A 48 4.28 -6.75 1.10
N SER A 49 3.68 -7.87 1.52
CA SER A 49 3.96 -9.19 0.95
C SER A 49 3.65 -9.21 -0.54
N GLY A 50 4.52 -9.88 -1.29
CA GLY A 50 4.56 -9.93 -2.75
C GLY A 50 5.27 -8.74 -3.40
N LEU A 51 5.58 -7.69 -2.64
CA LEU A 51 6.16 -6.48 -3.20
C LEU A 51 7.69 -6.48 -3.18
N GLY A 52 8.39 -7.34 -2.43
CA GLY A 52 9.84 -7.26 -2.33
C GLY A 52 10.33 -5.93 -1.74
N LEU A 53 9.69 -5.53 -0.65
CA LEU A 53 10.08 -4.39 0.19
C LEU A 53 11.35 -4.75 0.98
N ASP A 54 12.33 -3.84 1.03
CA ASP A 54 13.56 -4.05 1.81
C ASP A 54 13.52 -3.35 3.17
N ARG A 55 14.39 -3.80 4.09
CA ARG A 55 14.57 -3.19 5.40
C ARG A 55 15.38 -1.91 5.29
N CYS A 56 15.04 -0.92 6.11
CA CYS A 56 15.75 0.36 6.19
C CYS A 56 15.69 0.90 7.61
N MET A 57 16.66 1.73 7.98
CA MET A 57 16.69 2.43 9.27
C MET A 57 15.72 3.60 9.34
N SER A 58 15.31 4.16 8.20
CA SER A 58 14.42 5.32 8.12
C SER A 58 13.27 5.08 7.13
N PRO A 59 12.43 4.05 7.37
CA PRO A 59 11.33 3.71 6.49
C PRO A 59 10.24 4.79 6.50
N LYS A 60 9.52 4.90 5.39
CA LYS A 60 8.36 5.81 5.26
C LYS A 60 7.13 5.06 4.75
N ILE A 61 5.95 5.58 5.06
CA ILE A 61 4.69 5.22 4.41
C ILE A 61 4.35 6.34 3.43
N ARG A 62 4.03 5.99 2.18
CA ARG A 62 3.75 6.98 1.12
C ARG A 62 2.41 6.74 0.43
N ARG A 63 1.88 7.80 -0.19
CA ARG A 63 0.81 7.70 -1.19
C ARG A 63 1.37 7.42 -2.58
N GLY A 64 0.50 7.06 -3.52
CA GLY A 64 0.85 6.79 -4.91
C GLY A 64 1.47 7.98 -5.66
N ASP A 65 1.16 9.22 -5.24
CA ASP A 65 1.77 10.45 -5.78
C ASP A 65 3.17 10.76 -5.19
N GLY A 66 3.67 9.89 -4.31
CA GLY A 66 4.96 10.04 -3.65
C GLY A 66 4.93 10.88 -2.37
N SER A 67 3.80 11.51 -2.03
CA SER A 67 3.66 12.25 -0.78
C SER A 67 3.84 11.34 0.43
N GLU A 68 4.49 11.87 1.45
CA GLU A 68 4.72 11.15 2.70
C GLU A 68 3.45 11.18 3.56
N VAL A 69 3.04 9.99 4.03
CA VAL A 69 1.97 9.83 5.01
C VAL A 69 2.56 9.82 6.42
N TRP A 70 3.69 9.14 6.61
CA TRP A 70 4.42 9.04 7.88
C TRP A 70 5.87 8.60 7.65
N GLY A 71 6.79 8.98 8.53
CA GLY A 71 8.18 8.47 8.56
C GLY A 71 9.27 9.52 8.76
N THR A 72 8.98 10.81 8.54
CA THR A 72 9.82 11.92 9.01
C THR A 72 9.39 12.28 10.43
N VAL A 73 9.99 11.58 11.38
CA VAL A 73 9.58 11.56 12.77
C VAL A 73 10.73 12.00 13.67
N LYS A 74 10.39 12.66 14.78
CA LYS A 74 11.32 12.89 15.88
C LYS A 74 11.16 11.75 16.86
N VAL A 75 12.25 11.13 17.24
CA VAL A 75 12.26 9.96 18.10
C VAL A 75 13.47 10.04 19.02
N ASP A 76 13.30 9.53 20.23
CA ASP A 76 14.38 9.41 21.19
C ASP A 76 15.44 8.44 20.65
N PRO A 77 16.74 8.80 20.64
CA PRO A 77 17.80 7.91 20.17
C PRO A 77 17.86 6.56 20.89
N ASP A 78 17.68 6.55 22.22
CA ASP A 78 17.76 5.33 23.03
C ASP A 78 16.60 4.39 22.66
N PHE A 79 15.41 4.97 22.42
CA PHE A 79 14.27 4.22 21.92
C PHE A 79 14.52 3.60 20.54
N VAL A 80 15.17 4.32 19.62
CA VAL A 80 15.48 3.78 18.27
C VAL A 80 16.51 2.67 18.32
N GLU A 81 17.50 2.79 19.21
CA GLU A 81 18.53 1.76 19.38
C GLU A 81 17.92 0.43 19.85
N GLU A 82 16.99 0.48 20.80
CA GLU A 82 16.36 -0.72 21.35
C GLU A 82 15.24 -1.29 20.47
N HIS A 83 14.40 -0.41 19.91
CA HIS A 83 13.15 -0.83 19.28
C HIS A 83 13.13 -0.62 17.77
N GLY A 84 13.89 0.35 17.26
CA GLY A 84 13.78 0.82 15.88
C GLY A 84 12.46 1.55 15.58
N ILE A 85 12.37 2.08 14.35
CA ILE A 85 11.23 2.90 13.87
C ILE A 85 10.00 2.05 13.54
N VAL A 86 10.20 0.86 12.97
CA VAL A 86 9.13 -0.08 12.62
C VAL A 86 9.52 -1.50 13.00
N GLY A 87 8.53 -2.34 13.26
CA GLY A 87 8.72 -3.79 13.28
C GLY A 87 8.71 -4.36 11.86
N TYR A 88 9.47 -5.42 11.61
CA TYR A 88 9.38 -6.20 10.38
C TYR A 88 8.93 -7.61 10.70
N ALA A 89 8.00 -8.14 9.91
CA ALA A 89 7.48 -9.50 10.03
C ALA A 89 7.45 -10.17 8.66
N ARG A 90 7.53 -11.51 8.63
CA ARG A 90 7.48 -12.31 7.39
C ARG A 90 6.06 -12.69 6.98
N SER A 91 5.09 -12.51 7.88
CA SER A 91 3.68 -12.80 7.64
C SER A 91 2.78 -11.94 8.53
N LEU A 92 1.50 -11.85 8.17
CA LEU A 92 0.48 -11.21 9.01
C LEU A 92 0.34 -11.88 10.38
N ASP A 93 0.54 -13.20 10.47
CA ASP A 93 0.41 -13.93 11.73
C ASP A 93 1.61 -13.70 12.66
N GLU A 94 2.81 -13.56 12.10
CA GLU A 94 3.99 -13.11 12.86
C GLU A 94 3.82 -11.65 13.31
N ALA A 95 3.32 -10.77 12.43
CA ALA A 95 3.08 -9.37 12.76
C ALA A 95 2.11 -9.23 13.95
N LYS A 96 1.03 -10.01 13.98
CA LYS A 96 0.04 -10.01 15.08
C LYS A 96 0.58 -10.51 16.42
N LYS A 97 1.69 -11.26 16.40
CA LYS A 97 2.36 -11.75 17.62
C LYS A 97 3.46 -10.80 18.11
N CYS A 98 3.82 -9.79 17.32
CA CYS A 98 4.80 -8.80 17.72
C CYS A 98 4.24 -7.95 18.87
N ASP A 99 5.05 -7.70 19.90
CA ASP A 99 4.64 -6.86 21.04
C ASP A 99 4.17 -5.46 20.59
N ARG A 100 4.79 -4.93 19.53
CA ARG A 100 4.44 -3.63 18.89
C ARG A 100 3.02 -3.61 18.30
N CYS A 101 2.41 -4.77 18.03
CA CYS A 101 1.08 -4.88 17.44
C CYS A 101 -0.02 -4.46 18.43
N GLY A 102 0.15 -4.81 19.71
CA GLY A 102 -0.94 -4.71 20.69
C GLY A 102 -2.15 -5.56 20.30
N SER A 103 -3.33 -5.17 20.79
CA SER A 103 -4.55 -6.00 20.73
C SER A 103 -5.43 -5.78 19.51
N ASN A 104 -5.33 -4.65 18.81
CA ASN A 104 -6.23 -4.28 17.72
C ASN A 104 -5.48 -3.51 16.61
N PRO A 105 -4.76 -4.20 15.69
CA PRO A 105 -4.06 -3.55 14.60
C PRO A 105 -5.00 -3.09 13.48
N LEU A 106 -4.73 -1.91 12.92
CA LEU A 106 -5.26 -1.51 11.61
C LEU A 106 -4.44 -2.21 10.53
N ILE A 107 -5.05 -3.06 9.71
CA ILE A 107 -4.35 -3.78 8.64
C ILE A 107 -4.62 -3.08 7.31
N ILE A 108 -3.56 -2.63 6.64
CA ILE A 108 -3.61 -1.96 5.32
C ILE A 108 -2.73 -2.75 4.35
N LYS A 109 -3.24 -3.00 3.14
CA LYS A 109 -2.46 -3.61 2.05
C LYS A 109 -1.70 -2.52 1.30
N ALA A 110 -0.40 -2.70 1.13
CA ALA A 110 0.39 -1.84 0.24
C ALA A 110 0.08 -2.18 -1.23
N VAL A 111 0.00 -1.15 -2.06
CA VAL A 111 -0.26 -1.25 -3.50
C VAL A 111 1.03 -1.27 -4.33
N SER A 112 2.11 -0.68 -3.80
CA SER A 112 3.44 -0.70 -4.40
C SER A 112 4.52 -0.35 -3.38
N ARG A 113 5.75 -0.05 -3.83
CA ARG A 113 6.88 0.35 -2.99
C ARG A 113 7.69 1.47 -3.62
N ALA A 114 8.28 2.30 -2.78
CA ALA A 114 9.14 3.44 -3.10
C ALA A 114 10.35 3.46 -2.15
N GLY A 115 11.10 4.56 -2.09
CA GLY A 115 12.28 4.66 -1.21
C GLY A 115 13.61 4.43 -1.94
N GLY A 116 13.72 4.93 -3.18
CA GLY A 116 14.97 4.91 -3.96
C GLY A 116 15.47 3.51 -4.30
N ALA A 117 16.78 3.31 -4.24
CA ALA A 117 17.44 2.06 -4.61
C ALA A 117 17.00 0.86 -3.74
N PHE A 118 16.73 1.11 -2.45
CA PHE A 118 16.35 0.07 -1.48
C PHE A 118 14.87 -0.31 -1.54
N LYS A 119 14.03 0.54 -2.13
CA LYS A 119 12.59 0.27 -2.25
C LYS A 119 11.94 -0.10 -0.90
N SER A 120 12.31 0.63 0.17
CA SER A 120 11.96 0.33 1.56
C SER A 120 10.66 0.97 2.06
N ASP A 121 10.02 1.81 1.26
CA ASP A 121 8.84 2.57 1.66
C ASP A 121 7.58 1.92 1.06
N PRO A 122 6.69 1.29 1.84
CA PRO A 122 5.42 0.82 1.31
C PRO A 122 4.55 2.01 0.86
N VAL A 123 3.93 1.84 -0.30
CA VAL A 123 2.98 2.78 -0.86
C VAL A 123 1.57 2.24 -0.65
N ILE A 124 0.68 3.05 -0.09
CA ILE A 124 -0.72 2.71 0.16
C ILE A 124 -1.66 3.58 -0.70
N SER A 125 -2.90 3.12 -0.86
CA SER A 125 -3.92 3.89 -1.58
C SER A 125 -4.22 5.21 -0.85
N SER A 126 -4.65 6.25 -1.57
CA SER A 126 -5.05 7.52 -0.93
C SER A 126 -6.18 7.33 0.10
N PRO A 127 -7.24 6.53 -0.18
CA PRO A 127 -8.25 6.22 0.83
C PRO A 127 -7.69 5.54 2.09
N ASP A 128 -6.75 4.61 1.95
CA ASP A 128 -6.11 3.96 3.10
C ASP A 128 -5.20 4.90 3.87
N ALA A 129 -4.51 5.82 3.19
CA ALA A 129 -3.72 6.85 3.85
C ALA A 129 -4.59 7.80 4.67
N ASP A 130 -5.73 8.22 4.13
CA ASP A 130 -6.66 9.10 4.83
C ASP A 130 -7.29 8.37 6.02
N ARG A 131 -7.63 7.08 5.87
CA ARG A 131 -8.07 6.22 6.97
C ARG A 131 -6.99 6.07 8.04
N LEU A 132 -5.74 5.78 7.66
CA LEU A 132 -4.62 5.65 8.59
C LEU A 132 -4.47 6.88 9.47
N LEU A 133 -4.52 8.07 8.86
CA LEU A 133 -4.40 9.33 9.58
C LEU A 133 -5.63 9.62 10.46
N ALA A 134 -6.84 9.29 9.99
CA ALA A 134 -8.07 9.45 10.78
C ALA A 134 -8.06 8.56 12.03
N GLU A 135 -7.73 7.28 11.86
CA GLU A 135 -7.67 6.31 12.97
C GLU A 135 -6.53 6.62 13.94
N ASN A 136 -5.39 7.13 13.43
CA ASN A 136 -4.30 7.56 14.30
C ASN A 136 -4.69 8.75 15.20
N LYS A 137 -5.60 9.63 14.77
CA LYS A 137 -6.10 10.71 15.66
C LYS A 137 -6.80 10.16 16.90
N LEU A 138 -7.39 8.97 16.80
CA LEU A 138 -8.08 8.28 17.90
C LEU A 138 -7.11 7.45 18.73
N GLY A 139 -6.30 6.60 18.08
CA GLY A 139 -5.44 5.63 18.76
C GLY A 139 -4.03 6.13 19.14
N ARG A 140 -3.54 7.18 18.45
CA ARG A 140 -2.19 7.75 18.59
C ARG A 140 -1.06 6.72 18.45
N PHE A 141 -1.29 5.67 17.68
CA PHE A 141 -0.35 4.55 17.57
C PHE A 141 0.89 4.90 16.74
N LEU A 142 0.81 5.85 15.80
CA LEU A 142 1.96 6.34 15.05
C LEU A 142 2.93 7.14 15.91
N ASP A 143 2.44 7.86 16.93
CA ASP A 143 3.26 8.60 17.89
C ASP A 143 4.10 7.67 18.77
N LYS A 144 3.62 6.44 18.95
CA LYS A 144 4.27 5.36 19.70
C LYS A 144 5.12 4.46 18.80
N PHE A 145 5.24 4.80 17.52
CA PHE A 145 5.93 3.99 16.51
C PHE A 145 5.31 2.59 16.36
N ASN A 146 4.04 2.39 16.69
CA ASN A 146 3.38 1.07 16.58
C ASN A 146 3.02 0.78 15.12
N VAL A 147 4.06 0.57 14.31
CA VAL A 147 4.03 0.35 12.87
C VAL A 147 4.79 -0.93 12.59
N ILE A 148 4.16 -1.85 11.88
CA ILE A 148 4.77 -3.13 11.50
C ILE A 148 4.63 -3.29 9.99
N PHE A 149 5.73 -3.60 9.31
CA PHE A 149 5.74 -3.92 7.90
C PHE A 149 5.85 -5.43 7.71
N VAL A 150 4.92 -6.00 6.95
CA VAL A 150 5.05 -7.37 6.47
C VAL A 150 5.78 -7.35 5.14
N LYS A 151 6.88 -8.09 5.05
CA LYS A 151 7.66 -8.25 3.82
C LYS A 151 8.04 -9.72 3.63
N ASP A 152 8.32 -10.10 2.40
CA ASP A 152 8.86 -11.42 2.10
C ASP A 152 10.38 -11.47 2.30
N GLY A 153 10.94 -12.67 2.45
CA GLY A 153 12.39 -12.89 2.53
C GLY A 153 12.95 -12.89 3.95
N GLN A 154 14.28 -13.00 4.05
CA GLN A 154 14.98 -13.02 5.35
C GLN A 154 14.90 -11.64 6.02
N LEU A 155 14.78 -11.65 7.36
CA LEU A 155 14.78 -10.44 8.19
C LEU A 155 16.20 -10.04 8.57
#